data_AF-A0A914YT60-F1
#
_entry.id   AF-A0A914YT60-F1
#
_cell.length_a   1.000
_cell.length_b   1.000
_cell.length_c   1.000
_cell.angle_alpha   90.00
_cell.angle_beta   90.00
_cell.angle_gamma   90.00
#
_symmetry.space_group_name_H-M   'P 1'
#
loop_
_entity.id
_entity.type
_entity.pdbx_description
1 polymer ?
#
loop_
_entity_poly.entity_id
_entity_poly.type
_entity_poly.pdbx_seq_one_letter_code
_entity_poly.pdbx_strand_id
1 'polypeptide(L)'
;MYNSTTSNETFGCNTDKFTWCQSLRPVNVFLYYISYIIALGFAFPIMNITTTTLFSKVLGPRRQGLQQGLFQVSGGVARMVGPIVISILYTSSGPRWAWHLEILVIGITLLFWFIFYRRMIPFQFKKKTSVPSTSGDISSTDSSNSDPVTIPVCGASNSHKK
;
A
#
# COMPACT_ATOMS: atom_id res chain seq x y z
N MET A 1 5.46 -8.22 45.94
CA MET A 1 5.01 -6.88 46.37
C MET A 1 6.21 -5.95 46.29
N TYR A 2 6.38 -5.20 45.20
CA TYR A 2 7.41 -4.17 45.12
C TYR A 2 6.79 -2.84 45.58
N ASN A 3 7.36 -2.28 46.62
CA ASN A 3 6.96 -1.01 47.23
C ASN A 3 7.82 0.10 46.63
N SER A 4 7.21 1.14 46.07
CA SER A 4 7.92 2.30 45.53
C SER A 4 7.10 3.57 45.79
N THR A 5 7.23 4.11 46.99
CA THR A 5 6.96 5.52 47.29
C THR A 5 8.07 6.38 46.69
N THR A 6 7.92 6.82 45.44
CA THR A 6 8.47 8.07 44.88
C THR A 6 7.92 8.25 43.46
N SER A 7 7.22 9.37 43.25
CA SER A 7 6.41 9.78 42.10
C SER A 7 5.02 9.11 42.02
N ASN A 8 3.98 9.92 42.21
CA ASN A 8 2.59 9.59 41.90
C ASN A 8 2.39 9.48 40.38
N GLU A 9 3.20 8.66 39.71
CA GLU A 9 3.03 8.29 38.32
C GLU A 9 1.95 7.20 38.30
N THR A 10 0.69 7.63 38.45
CA THR A 10 -0.46 6.75 38.30
C THR A 10 -0.34 6.05 36.95
N PHE A 11 -0.16 4.73 36.95
CA PHE A 11 -0.39 3.91 35.76
C PHE A 11 -1.87 4.05 35.40
N GLY A 12 -2.16 5.05 34.57
CA GLY A 12 -3.49 5.58 34.36
C GLY A 12 -3.41 6.97 33.75
N CYS A 13 -4.45 7.34 33.02
CA CYS A 13 -4.49 8.64 32.38
C CYS A 13 -4.61 9.75 33.46
N ASN A 14 -3.67 10.69 33.44
CA ASN A 14 -3.60 11.80 34.40
C ASN A 14 -4.73 12.80 34.09
N THR A 15 -5.73 12.85 34.96
CA THR A 15 -6.93 13.69 34.79
C THR A 15 -6.64 15.18 34.88
N ASP A 16 -5.52 15.59 35.48
CA ASP A 16 -5.12 16.99 35.64
C ASP A 16 -4.49 17.56 34.35
N LYS A 17 -3.88 16.69 33.53
CA LYS A 17 -3.24 17.07 32.26
C LYS A 17 -4.11 16.80 31.03
N PHE A 18 -4.99 15.81 31.09
CA PHE A 18 -5.77 15.36 29.93
C PHE A 18 -7.27 15.27 30.24
N THR A 19 -8.04 16.19 29.67
CA THR A 19 -9.50 16.26 29.87
C THR A 19 -10.27 15.12 29.23
N TRP A 20 -9.70 14.43 28.24
CA TRP A 20 -10.35 13.33 27.51
C TRP A 20 -10.40 12.00 28.29
N CYS A 21 -9.71 11.93 29.43
CA CYS A 21 -9.56 10.75 30.26
C CYS A 21 -10.87 10.06 30.66
N GLN A 22 -11.85 10.86 31.06
CA GLN A 22 -13.13 10.40 31.60
C GLN A 22 -14.03 9.76 30.53
N SER A 23 -13.75 9.99 29.25
CA SER A 23 -14.59 9.51 28.15
C SER A 23 -14.19 8.12 27.64
N LEU A 24 -13.04 7.59 28.03
CA LEU A 24 -12.57 6.30 27.50
C LEU A 24 -13.30 5.13 28.16
N ARG A 25 -13.90 4.25 27.35
CA ARG A 25 -14.40 2.97 27.82
C ARG A 25 -13.25 1.94 27.82
N PRO A 26 -13.12 1.12 28.87
CA PRO A 26 -12.16 0.02 28.87
C PRO A 26 -12.55 -1.02 27.83
N VAL A 27 -11.61 -1.40 26.98
CA VAL A 27 -11.76 -2.48 25.99
C VAL A 27 -10.84 -3.64 26.35
N ASN A 28 -11.24 -4.86 26.02
CA ASN A 28 -10.39 -6.03 26.25
C ASN A 28 -9.15 -5.96 25.35
N VAL A 29 -7.99 -5.91 25.99
CA VAL A 29 -6.68 -5.74 25.35
C VAL A 29 -6.35 -6.87 24.37
N PHE A 30 -6.75 -8.12 24.68
CA PHE A 30 -6.50 -9.26 23.79
C PHE A 30 -7.27 -9.16 22.48
N LEU A 31 -8.56 -8.78 22.54
CA LEU A 31 -9.38 -8.61 21.34
C LEU A 31 -8.86 -7.46 20.47
N TYR A 32 -8.38 -6.39 21.10
CA TYR A 32 -7.79 -5.26 20.40
C TYR A 32 -6.52 -5.68 19.62
N TYR A 33 -5.57 -6.35 20.27
CA TYR A 33 -4.34 -6.75 19.59
C TYR A 33 -4.55 -7.79 18.50
N ILE A 34 -5.38 -8.81 18.74
CA ILE A 34 -5.67 -9.84 17.74
C ILE A 34 -6.33 -9.24 16.50
N SER A 35 -7.36 -8.40 16.69
CA SER A 35 -8.01 -7.72 15.57
C SER A 35 -7.07 -6.77 14.83
N TYR A 36 -6.19 -6.06 15.54
CA TYR A 36 -5.21 -5.17 14.94
C TYR A 36 -4.19 -5.91 14.06
N ILE A 37 -3.68 -7.05 14.53
CA ILE A 37 -2.74 -7.89 13.75
C ILE A 37 -3.42 -8.44 12.50
N ILE A 38 -4.66 -8.94 12.62
CA ILE A 38 -5.39 -9.47 11.46
C ILE A 38 -5.70 -8.34 10.46
N ALA A 39 -6.21 -7.21 10.95
CA ALA A 39 -6.60 -6.09 10.10
C ALA A 39 -5.40 -5.48 9.38
N LEU A 40 -4.37 -5.03 10.10
CA LEU A 40 -3.22 -4.37 9.47
C LEU A 40 -2.23 -5.36 8.85
N GLY A 41 -2.04 -6.52 9.46
CA GLY A 41 -1.10 -7.54 8.99
C GLY A 41 -1.48 -8.12 7.64
N PHE A 42 -2.78 -8.32 7.37
CA PHE A 42 -3.24 -8.78 6.06
C PHE A 42 -3.58 -7.64 5.10
N ALA A 43 -4.18 -6.53 5.57
CA ALA A 43 -4.57 -5.45 4.67
C ALA A 43 -3.35 -4.79 4.01
N PHE A 44 -2.27 -4.54 4.76
CA PHE A 44 -1.10 -3.83 4.23
C PHE A 44 -0.42 -4.55 3.05
N PRO A 45 -0.10 -5.86 3.11
CA PRO A 45 0.47 -6.56 1.96
C PRO A 45 -0.50 -6.66 0.78
N ILE A 46 -1.78 -6.94 1.03
CA ILE A 46 -2.80 -7.04 -0.02
C ILE A 46 -2.95 -5.71 -0.77
N MET A 47 -2.99 -4.59 -0.05
CA MET A 47 -3.07 -3.25 -0.63
C MET A 47 -1.84 -2.92 -1.50
N ASN A 48 -0.63 -3.27 -1.03
CA ASN A 48 0.59 -3.07 -1.80
C ASN A 48 0.59 -3.88 -3.11
N ILE A 49 0.23 -5.17 -3.07
CA ILE A 49 0.18 -6.04 -4.25
C ILE A 49 -0.88 -5.56 -5.25
N THR A 50 -2.04 -5.14 -4.75
CA THR A 50 -3.13 -4.65 -5.59
C THR A 50 -2.74 -3.36 -6.31
N THR A 51 -2.10 -2.44 -5.59
CA THR A 51 -1.66 -1.15 -6.12
C THR A 51 -0.61 -1.32 -7.22
N THR A 52 0.39 -2.19 -7.03
CA THR A 52 1.41 -2.48 -8.06
C THR A 52 0.83 -3.19 -9.28
N THR A 53 -0.16 -4.07 -9.07
CA THR A 53 -0.89 -4.74 -10.16
C THR A 53 -1.71 -3.74 -10.98
N LEU A 54 -2.39 -2.81 -10.31
CA LEU A 54 -3.21 -1.79 -10.95
C LEU A 54 -2.37 -0.85 -11.83
N PHE A 55 -1.20 -0.42 -11.36
CA PHE A 55 -0.29 0.39 -12.16
C PHE A 55 0.17 -0.32 -13.44
N SER A 56 0.49 -1.62 -13.35
CA SER A 56 0.88 -2.42 -14.51
C SER A 56 -0.25 -2.51 -15.56
N LYS A 57 -1.50 -2.61 -15.10
CA LYS A 57 -2.68 -2.73 -15.97
C LYS A 57 -3.09 -1.41 -16.62
N VAL A 58 -2.97 -0.28 -15.91
CA VAL A 58 -3.43 1.03 -16.41
C VAL A 58 -2.39 1.71 -17.31
N LEU A 59 -1.08 1.54 -17.06
CA LEU A 59 -0.03 2.31 -17.76
C LEU A 59 0.72 1.56 -18.88
N GLY A 60 0.70 0.23 -18.87
CA GLY A 60 1.58 -0.55 -19.75
C GLY A 60 3.08 -0.36 -19.44
N PRO A 61 3.97 -1.10 -20.13
CA PRO A 61 5.38 -1.25 -19.75
C PRO A 61 6.25 0.01 -19.89
N ARG A 62 5.73 1.12 -20.44
CA ARG A 62 6.56 2.26 -20.87
C ARG A 62 6.89 3.28 -19.75
N ARG A 63 6.11 3.35 -18.66
CA ARG A 63 6.25 4.41 -17.63
C ARG A 63 6.04 3.96 -16.17
N GLN A 64 6.25 2.69 -15.88
CA GLN A 64 5.96 2.10 -14.57
C GLN A 64 6.84 2.68 -13.42
N GLY A 65 8.12 2.97 -13.69
CA GLY A 65 9.07 3.42 -12.66
C GLY A 65 8.77 4.80 -12.07
N LEU A 66 8.35 5.78 -12.89
CA LEU A 66 8.06 7.14 -12.40
C LEU A 66 6.86 7.17 -11.45
N GLN A 67 5.79 6.44 -11.78
CA GLN A 67 4.59 6.41 -10.94
C GLN A 67 4.84 5.71 -9.61
N GLN A 68 5.58 4.61 -9.63
CA GLN A 68 5.98 3.93 -8.41
C GLN A 68 6.88 4.81 -7.54
N GLY A 69 7.78 5.61 -8.16
CA GLY A 69 8.58 6.61 -7.46
C GLY A 69 7.73 7.71 -6.81
N LEU A 70 6.77 8.28 -7.55
CA LEU A 70 5.87 9.31 -7.02
C LEU A 70 5.01 8.80 -5.85
N PHE A 71 4.50 7.57 -5.97
CA PHE A 71 3.78 6.92 -4.87
C PHE A 71 4.66 6.75 -3.63
N GLN A 72 5.91 6.32 -3.78
CA GLN A 72 6.84 6.20 -2.66
C GLN A 72 7.17 7.55 -2.00
N VAL A 73 7.40 8.60 -2.79
CA VAL A 73 7.63 9.95 -2.26
C VAL A 73 6.41 10.44 -1.48
N SER A 74 5.20 10.25 -2.00
CA SER A 74 3.97 10.60 -1.27
C SER A 74 3.82 9.83 0.04
N GLY A 75 4.15 8.52 0.04
CA GLY A 75 4.18 7.71 1.25
C GLY A 75 5.21 8.20 2.27
N GLY A 76 6.40 8.61 1.80
CA GLY A 76 7.43 9.22 2.63
C GLY A 76 6.96 10.52 3.29
N VAL A 77 6.37 11.43 2.52
CA VAL A 77 5.80 12.69 3.05
C VAL A 77 4.69 12.38 4.06
N ALA A 78 3.80 11.44 3.75
CA ALA A 78 2.75 11.02 4.67
C ALA A 78 3.30 10.46 5.98
N ARG A 79 4.41 9.71 5.95
CA ARG A 79 5.07 9.22 7.18
C ARG A 79 5.71 10.33 8.02
N MET A 80 6.10 11.45 7.42
CA MET A 80 6.60 12.61 8.17
C MET A 80 5.45 13.43 8.76
N VAL A 81 4.37 13.62 8.00
CA VAL A 81 3.21 14.42 8.43
C VAL A 81 2.32 13.67 9.42
N GLY A 82 2.15 12.35 9.26
CA GLY A 82 1.26 11.53 10.07
C GLY A 82 1.50 11.65 11.59
N PRO A 83 2.74 11.42 12.08
CA PRO A 83 3.06 11.56 13.50
C PRO A 83 2.84 12.97 14.04
N ILE A 84 3.09 14.01 13.23
CA ILE A 84 2.91 15.41 13.65
C ILE A 84 1.42 15.71 13.85
N VAL A 85 0.59 15.36 12.86
CA VAL A 85 -0.86 15.60 12.92
C VAL A 85 -1.49 14.78 14.04
N ILE A 86 -1.14 13.50 14.18
CA ILE A 86 -1.71 12.65 15.22
C ILE A 86 -1.29 13.12 16.61
N SER A 87 -0.06 13.61 16.78
CA SER A 87 0.44 14.09 18.08
C SER A 87 -0.30 15.34 18.57
N ILE A 88 -0.53 16.31 17.68
CA ILE A 88 -1.29 17.53 18.00
C ILE A 88 -2.76 17.19 18.32
N LEU A 89 -3.35 16.28 17.55
CA LEU A 89 -4.73 15.88 17.77
C LEU A 89 -4.90 15.07 19.07
N TYR A 90 -3.94 14.19 19.38
CA TYR A 90 -3.97 13.37 20.58
C TYR A 90 -3.84 14.20 21.87
N THR A 91 -2.97 15.22 21.85
CA THR A 91 -2.76 16.09 23.02
C THR A 91 -3.99 16.95 23.34
N SER A 92 -4.74 17.39 22.33
CA SER A 92 -5.91 18.26 22.50
C SER A 92 -7.24 17.50 22.70
N SER A 93 -7.46 16.43 21.94
CA SER A 93 -8.80 15.83 21.76
C SER A 93 -8.86 14.34 22.13
N GLY A 94 -7.74 13.75 22.51
CA GLY A 94 -7.63 12.37 22.94
C GLY A 94 -7.75 11.33 21.81
N PRO A 95 -7.69 10.03 22.17
CA PRO A 95 -7.62 8.93 21.20
C PRO A 95 -8.90 8.68 20.42
N ARG A 96 -10.07 9.11 20.90
CA ARG A 96 -11.33 8.98 20.15
C ARG A 96 -11.26 9.74 18.83
N TRP A 97 -10.68 10.94 18.85
CA TRP A 97 -10.59 11.79 17.66
C TRP A 97 -9.60 11.28 16.62
N ALA A 98 -8.56 10.58 17.05
CA ALA A 98 -7.65 9.85 16.16
C ALA A 98 -8.41 8.79 15.33
N TRP A 99 -9.32 8.03 15.94
CA TRP A 99 -10.12 7.03 15.22
C TRP A 99 -11.07 7.65 14.20
N HIS A 100 -11.70 8.78 14.52
CA HIS A 100 -12.57 9.47 13.57
C HIS A 100 -11.80 10.05 12.39
N LEU A 101 -10.59 10.58 12.62
CA LEU A 101 -9.71 11.03 11.55
C LEU A 101 -9.31 9.86 10.63
N GLU A 102 -8.97 8.71 11.20
CA GLU A 102 -8.65 7.49 10.43
C GLU A 102 -9.84 7.05 9.56
N ILE A 103 -11.04 6.97 10.13
CA ILE A 103 -12.26 6.62 9.41
C ILE A 103 -12.54 7.63 8.29
N LEU A 104 -12.30 8.92 8.54
CA LEU A 104 -12.48 9.98 7.54
C LEU A 104 -11.48 9.85 6.38
N VAL A 105 -10.21 9.57 6.65
CA VAL A 105 -9.19 9.36 5.60
C VAL A 105 -9.51 8.13 4.76
N ILE A 106 -9.90 7.02 5.40
CA ILE A 106 -10.33 5.80 4.70
C ILE A 106 -11.59 6.09 3.87
N GLY A 107 -12.56 6.80 4.44
CA GLY A 107 -13.80 7.18 3.76
C GLY A 107 -13.57 8.02 2.51
N ILE A 108 -12.70 9.04 2.60
CA ILE A 108 -12.30 9.86 1.44
C ILE A 108 -11.61 9.00 0.38
N THR A 109 -10.72 8.08 0.80
CA THR A 109 -10.01 7.18 -0.13
C THR A 109 -10.99 6.26 -0.87
N LEU A 110 -11.95 5.67 -0.16
CA LEU A 110 -12.98 4.81 -0.74
C LEU A 110 -13.92 5.58 -1.66
N LEU A 111 -14.32 6.80 -1.27
CA LEU A 111 -15.14 7.68 -2.09
C LEU A 111 -14.44 8.02 -3.40
N PHE A 112 -13.17 8.43 -3.32
CA PHE A 112 -12.36 8.72 -4.49
C PHE A 112 -12.26 7.48 -5.38
N TRP A 113 -11.97 6.32 -4.78
CA TRP A 113 -11.92 5.06 -5.52
C TRP A 113 -13.24 4.75 -6.24
N PHE A 114 -14.39 4.90 -5.59
CA PHE A 114 -15.70 4.65 -6.20
C PHE A 114 -15.99 5.59 -7.40
N ILE A 115 -15.66 6.88 -7.27
CA ILE A 115 -15.83 7.88 -8.34
C ILE A 115 -14.95 7.53 -9.55
N PHE A 116 -13.67 7.19 -9.32
CA PHE A 116 -12.73 6.85 -10.40
C PHE A 116 -12.91 5.44 -10.94
N TYR A 117 -13.52 4.52 -10.18
CA TYR A 117 -13.79 3.15 -10.61
C TYR A 117 -14.66 3.12 -11.87
N ARG A 118 -15.67 4.00 -11.95
CA ARG A 118 -16.49 4.19 -13.16
C ARG A 118 -15.67 4.59 -14.39
N ARG A 119 -14.52 5.25 -14.21
CA ARG A 119 -13.66 5.75 -15.29
C ARG A 119 -12.55 4.79 -15.70
N MET A 120 -12.22 3.79 -14.88
CA MET A 120 -11.17 2.80 -15.15
C MET A 120 -11.64 1.57 -15.96
N ILE A 121 -12.77 1.67 -16.68
CA ILE A 121 -13.17 0.65 -17.65
C ILE A 121 -12.15 0.67 -18.81
N PRO A 122 -11.51 -0.47 -19.11
CA PRO A 122 -10.20 -0.51 -19.77
C PRO A 122 -10.21 0.02 -21.20
N PHE A 123 -9.16 0.78 -21.55
CA PHE A 123 -8.78 1.02 -22.93
C PHE A 123 -8.52 -0.34 -23.60
N GLN A 124 -9.36 -0.68 -24.57
CA GLN A 124 -9.18 -1.83 -25.44
C GLN A 124 -7.86 -1.66 -26.19
N PHE A 125 -6.86 -2.50 -25.89
CA PHE A 125 -5.67 -2.60 -26.71
C PHE A 125 -6.10 -3.13 -28.08
N LYS A 126 -6.31 -2.25 -29.07
CA LYS A 126 -6.30 -2.67 -30.47
C LYS A 126 -4.90 -3.24 -30.74
N LYS A 127 -4.76 -4.57 -30.73
CA LYS A 127 -3.68 -5.24 -31.45
C LYS A 127 -3.72 -4.66 -32.87
N LYS A 128 -2.64 -4.01 -33.31
CA LYS A 128 -2.45 -3.82 -34.75
C LYS A 128 -2.32 -5.21 -35.31
N THR A 129 -3.41 -5.75 -35.83
CA THR A 129 -3.37 -6.88 -36.74
C THR A 129 -2.58 -6.38 -37.95
N SER A 130 -1.31 -6.74 -38.05
CA SER A 130 -0.61 -6.72 -39.32
C SER A 130 -1.29 -7.77 -40.21
N VAL A 131 -2.20 -7.32 -41.07
CA VAL A 131 -2.77 -8.07 -42.19
C VAL A 131 -2.51 -7.22 -43.43
N PRO A 132 -2.28 -7.76 -44.64
CA PRO A 132 -1.59 -9.00 -45.04
C PRO A 132 -0.47 -8.68 -46.08
N SER A 133 0.62 -9.43 -46.09
CA SER A 133 1.42 -9.57 -47.32
C SER A 133 1.05 -10.90 -47.93
N THR A 134 -0.06 -10.94 -48.67
CA THR A 134 -0.40 -12.09 -49.53
C THR A 134 0.57 -12.12 -50.70
N SER A 135 1.44 -13.11 -50.72
CA SER A 135 1.98 -13.70 -51.94
C SER A 135 2.41 -15.13 -51.62
N GLY A 136 1.66 -16.08 -52.18
CA GLY A 136 2.15 -17.40 -52.57
C GLY A 136 2.59 -18.37 -51.48
N ASP A 137 1.77 -19.41 -51.34
CA ASP A 137 2.23 -20.80 -51.46
C ASP A 137 2.64 -21.61 -50.22
N ILE A 138 1.83 -22.66 -50.04
CA ILE A 138 2.15 -24.03 -49.62
C ILE A 138 2.08 -24.33 -48.11
N SER A 139 0.91 -24.88 -47.76
CA SER A 139 0.72 -26.01 -46.84
C SER A 139 1.89 -26.98 -46.80
N SER A 140 2.40 -27.34 -45.61
CA SER A 140 2.66 -28.73 -45.20
C SER A 140 3.17 -28.78 -43.75
N THR A 141 2.48 -29.57 -42.93
CA THR A 141 3.04 -30.60 -42.03
C THR A 141 4.58 -30.65 -41.96
N ASP A 142 5.19 -30.55 -40.77
CA ASP A 142 5.70 -31.74 -40.06
C ASP A 142 6.35 -31.39 -38.70
N SER A 143 6.33 -32.41 -37.85
CA SER A 143 7.03 -32.60 -36.58
C SER A 143 8.51 -32.24 -36.66
N SER A 144 9.09 -31.72 -35.57
CA SER A 144 10.32 -32.24 -34.95
C SER A 144 10.92 -31.33 -33.89
N ASN A 145 11.18 -31.95 -32.75
CA ASN A 145 12.39 -31.82 -31.93
C ASN A 145 12.53 -30.63 -30.96
N SER A 146 12.51 -31.03 -29.68
CA SER A 146 13.19 -30.47 -28.52
C SER A 146 14.48 -29.69 -28.81
N ASP A 147 14.58 -28.49 -28.23
CA ASP A 147 15.75 -27.97 -27.51
C ASP A 147 15.35 -26.74 -26.65
N PRO A 148 15.93 -26.54 -25.45
CA PRO A 148 15.54 -25.47 -24.53
C PRO A 148 16.20 -24.14 -24.93
N VAL A 149 15.40 -23.11 -25.21
CA VAL A 149 15.91 -21.75 -25.47
C VAL A 149 16.34 -21.12 -24.14
N THR A 150 17.65 -21.04 -23.96
CA THR A 150 18.38 -20.31 -22.91
C THR A 150 17.94 -18.84 -22.84
N ILE A 151 17.50 -18.42 -21.66
CA ILE A 151 17.23 -17.01 -21.31
C ILE A 151 18.58 -16.31 -21.04
N PRO A 152 18.91 -15.17 -21.66
CA PRO A 152 20.09 -14.41 -21.23
C PRO A 152 19.79 -13.72 -19.89
N VAL A 153 20.46 -14.21 -18.85
CA VAL A 153 20.57 -13.60 -17.53
C VAL A 153 21.40 -12.32 -17.64
N CYS A 154 20.79 -11.15 -17.42
CA CYS A 154 21.54 -9.93 -17.14
C CYS A 154 22.10 -10.03 -15.71
N GLY A 155 23.29 -10.63 -15.59
CA GLY A 155 24.09 -10.66 -14.38
C GLY A 155 25.07 -9.49 -14.33
N ALA A 156 25.08 -8.80 -13.20
CA ALA A 156 26.06 -7.76 -12.86
C ALA A 156 27.48 -8.34 -12.72
N SER A 157 28.50 -7.60 -13.17
CA SER A 157 29.88 -7.75 -12.68
C SER A 157 30.64 -6.43 -12.78
N ASN A 158 31.01 -5.90 -11.61
CA ASN A 158 32.02 -4.87 -11.43
C ASN A 158 33.41 -5.42 -11.81
N SER A 159 34.23 -4.64 -12.50
CA SER A 159 35.68 -4.70 -12.29
C SER A 159 36.39 -3.44 -12.78
N HIS A 160 37.11 -2.82 -11.84
CA HIS A 160 38.31 -1.99 -12.01
C HIS A 160 39.12 -2.32 -13.28
N LYS A 161 39.64 -1.27 -13.96
CA LYS A 161 41.07 -1.10 -14.35
C LYS A 161 41.23 -0.20 -15.60
N LYS A 162 41.49 1.09 -15.41
CA LYS A 162 42.71 1.79 -15.86
C LYS A 162 42.70 3.24 -15.40
#